data_AF-A0A976HIB2-F1
#
_entry.id   AF-A0A976HIB2-F1
#
_cell.length_a   1.000
_cell.length_b   1.000
_cell.length_c   1.000
_cell.angle_alpha   90.00
_cell.angle_beta   90.00
_cell.angle_gamma   90.00
#
_symmetry.space_group_name_H-M   'P 1'
#
loop_
_entity.id
_entity.type
_entity.pdbx_description
1 polymer ?
#
loop_
_entity_poly.entity_id
_entity_poly.type
_entity_poly.pdbx_seq_one_letter_code
_entity_poly.pdbx_strand_id
1 'polypeptide(L)'
;MQKIKNQLKALLLLTFALVNIVSQAQDTTTVCKELEFNDLERIVVSQYIISCVKDHWFVNDKGVIKVVKFINDKGQKAWYMSVLIDDQYKDNPPKEYAYFEADVVLIYEGKVNMSPIKTEPNPDLIKCLENVVEDRVYIRTPAQARNGMLFGQRKKMLNPTRMCLGNCSNDLIIIFHENGGTYEKQMVY
;
A
#
# COMPACT_ATOMS: atom_id res chain seq x y z
N MET A 1 -66.35 -11.79 -10.16
CA MET A 1 -64.98 -11.89 -10.72
C MET A 1 -64.11 -10.65 -10.51
N GLN A 2 -64.65 -9.42 -10.49
CA GLN A 2 -63.86 -8.18 -10.33
C GLN A 2 -63.14 -8.05 -8.96
N LYS A 3 -63.77 -8.49 -7.86
CA LYS A 3 -63.19 -8.42 -6.50
C LYS A 3 -61.89 -9.22 -6.32
N ILE A 4 -61.75 -10.36 -6.99
CA ILE A 4 -60.57 -11.24 -6.90
C ILE A 4 -59.37 -10.60 -7.63
N LYS A 5 -59.60 -9.92 -8.77
CA LYS A 5 -58.55 -9.20 -9.50
C LYS A 5 -57.95 -8.04 -8.70
N ASN A 6 -58.75 -7.37 -7.87
CA ASN A 6 -58.28 -6.25 -7.05
C ASN A 6 -57.46 -6.71 -5.83
N GLN A 7 -57.81 -7.86 -5.24
CA GLN A 7 -57.05 -8.49 -4.15
C GLN A 7 -55.68 -8.99 -4.64
N LEU A 8 -55.61 -9.57 -5.85
CA LEU A 8 -54.37 -10.05 -6.44
C LEU A 8 -53.39 -8.90 -6.76
N LYS A 9 -53.91 -7.75 -7.22
CA LYS A 9 -53.10 -6.54 -7.48
C LYS A 9 -52.52 -5.93 -6.20
N ALA A 10 -53.29 -5.93 -5.10
CA ALA A 10 -52.80 -5.43 -3.81
C ALA A 10 -51.69 -6.32 -3.22
N LEU A 11 -51.79 -7.65 -3.38
CA LEU A 11 -50.77 -8.59 -2.93
C LEU A 11 -49.45 -8.47 -3.75
N LEU A 12 -49.56 -8.23 -5.05
CA LEU A 12 -48.41 -8.04 -5.95
C LEU A 12 -47.68 -6.71 -5.75
N LEU A 13 -48.38 -5.67 -5.28
CA LEU A 13 -47.78 -4.38 -4.93
C LEU A 13 -47.05 -4.44 -3.58
N LEU A 14 -47.57 -5.22 -2.63
CA LEU A 14 -46.94 -5.42 -1.32
C LEU A 14 -45.64 -6.24 -1.40
N THR A 15 -45.53 -7.20 -2.32
CA THR A 15 -44.27 -7.91 -2.55
C THR A 15 -43.22 -7.03 -3.24
N PHE A 16 -43.63 -6.13 -4.16
CA PHE A 16 -42.71 -5.18 -4.79
C PHE A 16 -42.18 -4.11 -3.81
N ALA A 17 -42.96 -3.74 -2.79
CA ALA A 17 -42.51 -2.81 -1.76
C ALA A 17 -41.48 -3.43 -0.78
N LEU A 18 -41.58 -4.73 -0.49
CA LEU A 18 -40.64 -5.42 0.40
C LEU A 18 -39.31 -5.77 -0.26
N VAL A 19 -39.29 -5.98 -1.58
CA VAL A 19 -38.04 -6.25 -2.33
C VAL A 19 -37.13 -5.02 -2.41
N ASN A 20 -37.68 -3.80 -2.31
CA ASN A 20 -36.89 -2.57 -2.39
C ASN A 20 -36.27 -2.10 -1.07
N ILE A 21 -36.57 -2.75 0.07
CA ILE A 21 -36.00 -2.37 1.38
C ILE A 21 -34.71 -3.17 1.69
N VAL A 22 -34.45 -4.29 1.00
CA VAL A 22 -33.26 -5.16 1.24
C VAL A 22 -32.13 -4.90 0.24
N SER A 23 -32.03 -3.69 -0.31
CA SER A 23 -30.91 -3.29 -1.16
C SER A 23 -30.30 -1.95 -0.77
N GLN A 24 -30.43 -1.55 0.49
CA GLN A 24 -29.32 -0.83 1.11
C GLN A 24 -28.25 -1.87 1.45
N ALA A 25 -27.53 -2.29 0.41
CA ALA A 25 -26.19 -2.81 0.58
C ALA A 25 -25.48 -1.75 1.43
N GLN A 26 -25.12 -2.11 2.65
CA GLN A 26 -24.16 -1.36 3.42
C GLN A 26 -22.94 -1.23 2.52
N ASP A 27 -22.76 -0.06 1.96
CA ASP A 27 -21.49 0.37 1.39
C ASP A 27 -20.56 0.50 2.60
N THR A 28 -20.09 -0.65 3.09
CA THR A 28 -18.95 -0.69 4.02
C THR A 28 -17.78 -0.26 3.16
N THR A 29 -17.62 1.05 3.03
CA THR A 29 -16.43 1.65 2.46
C THR A 29 -15.28 1.16 3.35
N THR A 30 -14.63 0.08 2.94
CA THR A 30 -13.50 -0.48 3.67
C THR A 30 -12.45 0.64 3.74
N VAL A 31 -12.08 1.01 4.96
CA VAL A 31 -11.26 2.21 5.22
C VAL A 31 -9.92 2.11 4.49
N CYS A 32 -9.39 0.89 4.35
CA CYS A 32 -8.36 0.51 3.38
C CYS A 32 -8.94 -0.45 2.34
N LYS A 33 -8.52 -0.29 1.08
CA LYS A 33 -9.04 -1.03 -0.08
C LYS A 33 -8.01 -1.99 -0.64
N GLU A 34 -8.42 -3.24 -0.85
CA GLU A 34 -7.62 -4.20 -1.60
C GLU A 34 -7.72 -3.94 -3.11
N LEU A 35 -6.58 -4.01 -3.79
CA LEU A 35 -6.48 -3.94 -5.23
C LEU A 35 -5.97 -5.27 -5.81
N GLU A 36 -6.46 -5.57 -7.01
CA GLU A 36 -5.90 -6.64 -7.83
C GLU A 36 -4.92 -6.06 -8.85
N PHE A 37 -3.79 -6.73 -9.01
CA PHE A 37 -2.82 -6.41 -10.05
C PHE A 37 -3.19 -7.09 -11.36
N ASN A 38 -3.03 -6.38 -12.48
CA ASN A 38 -3.08 -7.02 -13.80
C ASN A 38 -1.83 -7.89 -14.05
N ASP A 39 -1.82 -8.68 -15.12
CA ASP A 39 -0.73 -9.63 -15.41
C ASP A 39 0.65 -8.96 -15.48
N LEU A 40 0.75 -7.79 -16.11
CA LEU A 40 2.02 -7.06 -16.21
C LEU A 40 2.50 -6.56 -14.85
N GLU A 41 1.59 -6.01 -14.05
CA GLU A 41 1.85 -5.55 -12.69
C GLU A 41 2.27 -6.72 -11.78
N ARG A 42 1.63 -7.88 -11.92
CA ARG A 42 2.00 -9.11 -11.20
C ARG A 42 3.43 -9.55 -11.55
N ILE A 43 3.81 -9.49 -12.83
CA ILE A 43 5.18 -9.79 -13.26
C ILE A 43 6.17 -8.81 -12.63
N VAL A 44 5.88 -7.51 -12.66
CA VAL A 44 6.74 -6.47 -12.07
C VAL A 44 6.94 -6.70 -10.57
N VAL A 45 5.85 -6.91 -9.82
CA VAL A 45 5.90 -7.15 -8.37
C VAL A 45 6.64 -8.45 -8.04
N SER A 46 6.36 -9.54 -8.76
CA SER A 46 7.05 -10.81 -8.57
C SER A 46 8.57 -10.68 -8.76
N GLN A 47 9.00 -10.00 -9.82
CA GLN A 47 10.42 -9.81 -10.08
C GLN A 47 11.11 -8.94 -9.02
N TYR A 48 10.39 -7.96 -8.47
CA TYR A 48 10.89 -7.13 -7.38
C TYR A 48 11.00 -7.92 -6.06
N ILE A 49 10.01 -8.75 -5.72
CA ILE A 49 10.07 -9.66 -4.58
C ILE A 49 11.29 -10.58 -4.69
N ILE A 50 11.50 -11.19 -5.86
CA ILE A 50 12.62 -12.10 -6.10
C ILE A 50 13.97 -11.39 -5.88
N SER A 51 14.12 -10.13 -6.31
CA SER A 51 15.35 -9.37 -6.04
C SER A 51 15.49 -9.04 -4.55
N CYS A 52 14.42 -8.65 -3.86
CA CYS A 52 14.43 -8.40 -2.43
C CYS A 52 14.89 -9.62 -1.62
N VAL A 53 14.37 -10.81 -1.95
CA VAL A 53 14.75 -12.07 -1.31
C VAL A 53 16.21 -12.41 -1.60
N LYS A 54 16.60 -12.36 -2.88
CA LYS A 54 17.96 -12.72 -3.34
C LYS A 54 19.04 -11.85 -2.69
N ASP A 55 18.77 -10.55 -2.58
CA ASP A 55 19.73 -9.56 -2.09
C ASP A 55 19.54 -9.28 -0.58
N HIS A 56 18.76 -10.12 0.12
CA HIS A 56 18.54 -10.09 1.57
C HIS A 56 17.98 -8.77 2.11
N TRP A 57 17.11 -8.10 1.34
CA TRP A 57 16.44 -6.88 1.78
C TRP A 57 15.35 -7.14 2.82
N PHE A 58 14.70 -8.30 2.78
CA PHE A 58 13.80 -8.73 3.86
C PHE A 58 14.61 -9.29 5.03
N VAL A 59 14.64 -8.54 6.13
CA VAL A 59 15.43 -8.90 7.32
C VAL A 59 14.57 -9.73 8.25
N ASN A 60 15.03 -10.94 8.62
CA ASN A 60 14.27 -11.89 9.46
C ASN A 60 12.85 -12.16 8.93
N ASP A 61 12.73 -12.35 7.61
CA ASP A 61 11.45 -12.58 6.92
C ASP A 61 10.43 -11.44 7.14
N LYS A 62 10.91 -10.24 7.48
CA LYS A 62 10.12 -9.03 7.60
C LYS A 62 10.39 -8.08 6.44
N GLY A 63 9.31 -7.52 5.96
CA GLY A 63 9.23 -6.41 5.04
C GLY A 63 7.91 -6.44 4.31
N VAL A 64 7.45 -5.25 3.93
CA VAL A 64 6.36 -5.09 2.97
C VAL A 64 6.84 -4.23 1.82
N ILE A 65 6.25 -4.41 0.65
CA ILE A 65 6.64 -3.64 -0.52
C ILE A 65 5.85 -2.35 -0.52
N LYS A 66 6.53 -1.23 -0.72
CA LYS A 66 5.89 0.05 -1.00
C LYS A 66 5.94 0.32 -2.49
N VAL A 67 4.77 0.55 -3.07
CA VAL A 67 4.61 1.02 -4.45
C VAL A 67 4.03 2.43 -4.41
N VAL A 68 4.74 3.39 -4.98
CA VAL A 68 4.22 4.73 -5.23
C VAL A 68 3.89 4.85 -6.71
N LYS A 69 2.60 4.92 -7.04
CA LYS A 69 2.10 5.12 -8.39
C LYS A 69 2.12 6.60 -8.72
N PHE A 70 2.70 6.99 -9.86
CA PHE A 70 2.74 8.38 -10.29
C PHE A 70 2.75 8.47 -11.82
N ILE A 71 2.55 9.69 -12.33
CA ILE A 71 2.77 10.03 -13.73
C ILE A 71 4.09 10.81 -13.81
N ASN A 72 5.01 10.35 -14.65
CA ASN A 72 6.31 11.02 -14.82
C ASN A 72 6.17 12.33 -15.62
N ASP A 73 7.27 13.06 -15.77
CA ASP A 73 7.36 14.31 -16.53
C ASP A 73 7.00 14.17 -18.03
N LYS A 74 7.07 12.94 -18.56
CA LYS A 74 6.69 12.58 -19.93
C LYS A 74 5.23 12.13 -20.06
N GLY A 75 4.44 12.17 -18.99
CA GLY A 75 3.03 11.72 -19.02
C GLY A 75 2.83 10.21 -18.94
N GLN A 76 3.88 9.43 -18.64
CA GLN A 76 3.82 7.98 -18.59
C GLN A 76 3.49 7.49 -17.18
N LYS A 77 2.71 6.40 -17.09
CA LYS A 77 2.49 5.67 -15.83
C LYS A 77 3.81 5.10 -15.34
N ALA A 78 4.17 5.41 -14.10
CA ALA A 78 5.38 4.93 -13.48
C ALA A 78 5.16 4.54 -12.02
N TRP A 79 5.91 3.55 -11.54
CA TRP A 79 5.93 3.12 -10.15
C TRP A 79 7.31 3.32 -9.57
N TYR A 80 7.38 3.85 -8.35
CA TYR A 80 8.58 3.76 -7.51
C TYR A 80 8.34 2.66 -6.48
N MET A 81 9.26 1.70 -6.42
CA MET A 81 9.18 0.52 -5.57
C MET A 81 10.33 0.53 -4.57
N SER A 82 10.01 0.25 -3.31
CA SER A 82 10.95 0.21 -2.19
C SER A 82 10.49 -0.82 -1.16
N VAL A 83 11.38 -1.27 -0.28
CA VAL A 83 11.00 -2.12 0.86
C VAL A 83 10.75 -1.26 2.09
N LEU A 84 9.66 -1.54 2.80
CA LEU A 84 9.39 -1.01 4.14
C LEU A 84 9.68 -2.10 5.16
N ILE A 85 10.65 -1.84 6.03
CA ILE A 85 11.07 -2.78 7.08
C ILE A 85 10.36 -2.51 8.40
N ASP A 86 9.94 -1.27 8.63
CA ASP A 86 9.32 -0.83 9.87
C ASP A 86 7.92 -0.23 9.66
N ASP A 87 7.23 0.08 10.75
CA ASP A 87 5.88 0.62 10.75
C ASP A 87 5.78 2.11 10.35
N GLN A 88 6.72 2.61 9.55
CA GLN A 88 6.70 3.98 9.02
C GLN A 88 5.49 4.30 8.15
N TYR A 89 4.78 3.28 7.64
CA TYR A 89 3.50 3.50 6.95
C TYR A 89 2.47 4.21 7.84
N LYS A 90 2.58 4.12 9.18
CA LYS A 90 1.67 4.81 10.10
C LYS A 90 1.79 6.33 10.06
N ASP A 91 2.95 6.86 9.64
CA ASP A 91 3.19 8.31 9.55
C ASP A 91 2.52 8.93 8.30
N ASN A 92 2.25 8.09 7.30
CA ASN A 92 1.57 8.47 6.06
C ASN A 92 0.82 7.23 5.54
N PRO A 93 -0.35 6.88 6.06
CA PRO A 93 -0.98 5.61 5.73
C PRO A 93 -1.53 5.57 4.29
N PRO A 94 -1.22 4.51 3.51
CA PRO A 94 -1.84 4.29 2.20
C PRO A 94 -3.30 3.88 2.37
N LYS A 95 -4.13 4.26 1.40
CA LYS A 95 -5.54 3.82 1.36
C LYS A 95 -5.73 2.49 0.64
N GLU A 96 -4.70 2.04 -0.06
CA GLU A 96 -4.75 0.87 -0.93
C GLU A 96 -3.64 -0.10 -0.57
N TYR A 97 -3.95 -1.39 -0.68
CA TYR A 97 -2.98 -2.47 -0.55
C TYR A 97 -3.30 -3.58 -1.55
N ALA A 98 -2.40 -4.53 -1.71
CA ALA A 98 -2.64 -5.76 -2.45
C ALA A 98 -1.89 -6.91 -1.79
N TYR A 99 -2.48 -8.11 -1.85
CA TYR A 99 -1.75 -9.34 -1.57
C TYR A 99 -1.09 -9.85 -2.85
N PHE A 100 0.15 -10.30 -2.72
CA PHE A 100 0.83 -11.03 -3.77
C PHE A 100 1.42 -12.30 -3.15
N GLU A 101 0.74 -13.43 -3.35
CA GLU A 101 1.06 -14.69 -2.68
C GLU A 101 1.16 -14.52 -1.15
N ALA A 102 2.34 -14.76 -0.58
CA ALA A 102 2.60 -14.59 0.83
C ALA A 102 3.15 -13.21 1.18
N ASP A 103 3.12 -12.22 0.28
CA ASP A 103 3.63 -10.87 0.47
C ASP A 103 2.53 -9.80 0.47
N VAL A 104 2.83 -8.67 1.11
CA VAL A 104 1.94 -7.51 1.18
C VAL A 104 2.56 -6.34 0.44
N VAL A 105 1.76 -5.70 -0.41
CA VAL A 105 2.12 -4.50 -1.14
C VAL A 105 1.25 -3.34 -0.69
N LEU A 106 1.88 -2.30 -0.14
CA LEU A 106 1.26 -1.04 0.24
C LEU A 106 1.33 -0.06 -0.93
N ILE A 107 0.19 0.48 -1.33
CA ILE A 107 0.04 1.25 -2.56
C ILE A 107 -0.28 2.70 -2.24
N TYR A 108 0.55 3.59 -2.77
CA TYR A 108 0.46 5.04 -2.58
C TYR A 108 0.24 5.72 -3.92
N GLU A 109 -0.57 6.77 -3.91
CA GLU A 109 -0.55 7.76 -4.98
C GLU A 109 0.60 8.73 -4.75
N GLY A 110 1.29 9.10 -5.83
CA GLY A 110 2.52 9.86 -5.82
C GLY A 110 2.48 11.09 -6.70
N LYS A 111 3.39 12.01 -6.41
CA LYS A 111 3.68 13.19 -7.24
C LYS A 111 4.69 12.83 -8.33
N VAL A 112 4.89 13.72 -9.30
CA VAL A 112 5.88 13.57 -10.38
C VAL A 112 7.29 13.27 -9.86
N ASN A 113 7.65 13.78 -8.68
CA ASN A 113 8.94 13.53 -8.03
C ASN A 113 8.98 12.23 -7.19
N MET A 114 8.06 11.29 -7.45
CA MET A 114 7.93 9.99 -6.77
C MET A 114 7.56 10.05 -5.29
N SER A 115 7.40 11.25 -4.71
CA SER A 115 7.00 11.36 -3.31
C SER A 115 5.52 11.00 -3.14
N PRO A 116 5.17 10.17 -2.14
CA PRO A 116 3.77 9.90 -1.82
C PRO A 116 3.01 11.20 -1.53
N ILE A 117 1.76 11.26 -1.99
CA ILE A 117 0.80 12.26 -1.51
C ILE A 117 0.54 11.97 -0.03
N LYS A 118 0.55 13.03 0.78
CA LYS A 118 0.34 12.90 2.23
C LYS A 118 -1.12 12.56 2.51
N THR A 119 -1.32 11.53 3.32
CA THR A 119 -2.59 11.14 3.92
C THR A 119 -2.45 11.34 5.42
N GLU A 120 -3.40 12.07 6.02
CA GLU A 120 -3.43 12.26 7.46
C GLU A 120 -3.69 10.93 8.17
N PRO A 121 -2.94 10.60 9.24
CA PRO A 121 -3.18 9.41 10.03
C PRO A 121 -4.60 9.36 10.60
N ASN A 122 -5.38 8.35 10.19
CA ASN A 122 -6.70 8.07 10.73
C ASN A 122 -6.64 6.76 11.55
N PRO A 123 -7.10 6.72 12.82
CA PRO A 123 -7.10 5.51 13.63
C PRO A 123 -7.75 4.28 12.98
N ASP A 124 -8.85 4.45 12.26
CA ASP A 124 -9.55 3.33 11.60
C ASP A 124 -8.74 2.80 10.40
N LEU A 125 -8.09 3.71 9.67
CA LEU A 125 -7.21 3.35 8.55
C LEU A 125 -5.97 2.62 9.06
N ILE A 126 -5.34 3.13 10.11
CA ILE A 126 -4.17 2.49 10.74
C ILE A 126 -4.55 1.08 11.20
N LYS A 127 -5.68 0.93 11.90
CA LYS A 127 -6.15 -0.38 12.37
C LYS A 127 -6.43 -1.34 11.20
N CYS A 128 -6.99 -0.84 10.11
CA CYS A 128 -7.19 -1.62 8.87
C CYS A 128 -5.85 -2.14 8.34
N LEU A 129 -4.86 -1.26 8.21
CA LEU A 129 -3.51 -1.58 7.73
C LEU A 129 -2.73 -2.47 8.70
N GLU A 130 -2.92 -2.34 10.01
CA GLU A 130 -2.30 -3.22 11.01
C GLU A 130 -2.77 -4.67 10.85
N ASN A 131 -4.04 -4.89 10.48
CA ASN A 131 -4.54 -6.23 10.17
C ASN A 131 -4.01 -6.77 8.82
N VAL A 132 -3.65 -5.89 7.88
CA VAL A 132 -3.10 -6.29 6.58
C VAL A 132 -1.60 -6.60 6.69
N VAL A 133 -0.86 -5.73 7.38
CA VAL A 133 0.60 -5.84 7.54
C VAL A 133 0.96 -6.84 8.64
N GLU A 134 0.10 -7.02 9.64
CA GLU A 134 0.31 -7.91 10.78
C GLU A 134 1.71 -7.74 11.40
N ASP A 135 2.48 -8.83 11.51
CA ASP A 135 3.82 -8.84 12.06
C ASP A 135 4.92 -8.66 11.00
N ARG A 136 4.58 -8.34 9.74
CA ARG A 136 5.53 -8.28 8.63
C ARG A 136 6.52 -7.12 8.70
N VAL A 137 6.36 -6.20 9.64
CA VAL A 137 7.29 -5.08 9.85
C VAL A 137 7.72 -4.99 11.31
N TYR A 138 8.84 -4.33 11.55
CA TYR A 138 9.26 -3.97 12.90
C TYR A 138 8.46 -2.79 13.44
N ILE A 139 8.04 -2.87 14.70
CA ILE A 139 7.43 -1.75 15.41
C ILE A 139 8.54 -0.80 15.85
N ARG A 140 8.49 0.46 15.40
CA ARG A 140 9.49 1.45 15.82
C ARG A 140 9.32 1.75 17.30
N THR A 141 10.40 1.62 18.05
CA THR A 141 10.45 2.21 19.39
C THR A 141 10.51 3.74 19.25
N PRO A 142 9.81 4.50 20.11
CA PRO A 142 9.93 5.96 20.12
C PRO A 142 11.41 6.35 20.17
N ALA A 143 11.80 7.37 19.41
CA ALA A 143 13.19 7.80 19.30
C ALA A 143 13.78 8.10 20.69
N GLN A 144 14.57 7.16 21.22
CA GLN A 144 15.26 7.35 22.49
C GLN A 144 16.59 8.05 22.23
N ALA A 145 16.79 9.20 22.86
CA ALA A 145 18.08 9.86 22.83
C ALA A 145 19.13 8.96 23.48
N ARG A 146 20.17 8.59 22.72
CA ARG A 146 21.31 7.82 23.24
C ARG A 146 22.45 8.80 23.53
N ASN A 147 23.08 8.66 24.68
CA ASN A 147 24.31 9.40 24.97
C ASN A 147 25.49 8.57 24.47
N GLY A 148 26.29 9.14 23.56
CA GLY A 148 27.51 8.52 23.05
C GLY A 148 28.73 9.42 23.30
N MET A 149 29.91 8.84 23.33
CA MET A 149 31.16 9.60 23.25
C MET A 149 31.62 9.66 21.80
N LEU A 150 31.74 10.88 21.26
CA LEU A 150 32.36 11.13 19.95
C LEU A 150 33.59 12.01 20.20
N PHE A 151 34.79 11.53 19.86
CA PHE A 151 36.06 12.23 20.04
C PHE A 151 36.27 12.77 21.47
N GLY A 152 35.99 11.95 22.49
CA GLY A 152 36.17 12.31 23.91
C GLY A 152 35.12 13.28 24.47
N GLN A 153 34.17 13.76 23.67
CA GLN A 153 33.05 14.58 24.14
C GLN A 153 31.77 13.76 24.25
N ARG A 154 31.04 13.93 25.37
CA ARG A 154 29.68 13.41 25.49
C ARG A 154 28.78 14.16 24.52
N LYS A 155 28.27 13.47 23.51
CA LYS A 155 27.27 14.01 22.58
C LYS A 155 25.98 13.22 22.70
N LYS A 156 24.87 13.95 22.78
CA LYS A 156 23.53 13.39 22.63
C LYS A 156 23.37 12.99 21.17
N MET A 157 23.25 11.70 20.91
CA MET A 157 22.95 11.16 19.59
C MET A 157 21.44 10.94 19.52
N LEU A 158 20.76 11.81 18.77
CA LEU A 158 19.38 11.59 18.34
C LEU A 158 19.44 10.84 17.01
N ASN A 159 18.80 9.68 16.94
CA ASN A 159 18.71 8.84 15.74
C ASN A 159 20.07 8.64 15.03
N PRO A 160 21.00 7.87 15.61
CA PRO A 160 22.24 7.53 14.92
C PRO A 160 21.90 6.63 13.71
N THR A 161 21.62 7.24 12.57
CA THR A 161 21.49 6.53 11.30
C THR A 161 22.87 6.10 10.86
N ARG A 162 22.98 4.85 10.40
CA ARG A 162 24.18 4.41 9.70
C ARG A 162 24.24 5.21 8.40
N MET A 163 25.34 5.91 8.21
CA MET A 163 25.61 6.59 6.95
C MET A 163 26.00 5.52 5.95
N CYS A 164 25.19 5.34 4.92
CA CYS A 164 25.46 4.33 3.93
C CYS A 164 26.34 4.89 2.81
N LEU A 165 27.49 4.25 2.58
CA LEU A 165 28.45 4.62 1.56
C LEU A 165 28.35 3.58 0.43
N GLY A 166 27.43 3.80 -0.52
CA GLY A 166 27.18 2.89 -1.65
C GLY A 166 25.69 2.67 -1.92
N ASN A 167 25.36 1.63 -2.69
CA ASN A 167 23.97 1.29 -3.00
C ASN A 167 23.30 0.61 -1.81
N CYS A 168 22.59 1.39 -1.02
CA CYS A 168 21.94 0.94 0.21
C CYS A 168 20.42 1.02 0.16
N SER A 169 19.89 1.12 -1.06
CA SER A 169 18.47 1.07 -1.34
C SER A 169 18.23 0.03 -2.42
N ASN A 170 17.16 -0.77 -2.30
CA ASN A 170 16.67 -1.60 -3.40
C ASN A 170 15.63 -0.82 -4.23
N ASP A 171 15.83 0.47 -4.37
CA ASP A 171 14.83 1.35 -4.94
C ASP A 171 14.81 1.21 -6.45
N LEU A 172 13.61 1.01 -6.99
CA LEU A 172 13.40 0.72 -8.39
C LEU A 172 12.30 1.60 -8.94
N ILE A 173 12.55 2.24 -10.08
CA ILE A 173 11.51 2.89 -10.89
C ILE A 173 11.13 1.96 -12.04
N ILE A 174 9.83 1.78 -12.21
CA ILE A 174 9.22 1.05 -13.33
C ILE A 174 8.46 2.04 -14.17
N ILE A 175 8.73 2.12 -15.47
CA ILE A 175 7.99 2.95 -16.41
C ILE A 175 7.20 2.03 -17.33
N PHE A 176 5.87 2.17 -17.34
CA PHE A 176 5.01 1.38 -18.21
C PHE A 176 4.88 2.06 -19.57
N HIS A 177 5.08 1.31 -20.65
CA HIS A 177 4.87 1.83 -22.00
C HIS A 177 3.38 1.84 -22.33
N GLU A 178 2.94 2.81 -23.15
CA GLU A 178 1.53 2.98 -23.53
C GLU A 178 0.94 1.77 -24.29
N ASN A 179 1.79 0.93 -24.87
CA ASN A 179 1.39 -0.31 -25.53
C ASN A 179 0.81 -1.35 -24.54
N GLY A 180 0.86 -1.10 -23.23
CA GLY A 180 0.24 -1.92 -22.19
C GLY A 180 0.89 -3.27 -21.94
N GLY A 181 1.93 -3.64 -22.70
CA GLY A 181 2.56 -4.97 -22.65
C GLY A 181 4.01 -4.99 -22.21
N THR A 182 4.64 -3.82 -22.02
CA THR A 182 6.08 -3.72 -21.71
C THR A 182 6.36 -2.64 -20.68
N TYR A 183 7.50 -2.75 -20.00
CA TYR A 183 7.99 -1.78 -19.03
C TYR A 183 9.51 -1.66 -19.07
N GLU A 184 10.03 -0.52 -18.60
CA GLU A 184 11.45 -0.25 -18.39
C GLU A 184 11.77 -0.23 -16.89
N LYS A 185 12.96 -0.72 -16.52
CA LYS A 185 13.50 -0.67 -15.15
C LYS A 185 14.59 0.40 -15.06
N GLN A 186 14.51 1.28 -14.07
CA GLN A 186 15.54 2.26 -13.76
C GLN A 186 15.92 2.17 -12.28
N MET A 187 17.20 1.92 -11.99
CA MET A 187 17.72 1.89 -10.63
C MET A 187 17.84 3.31 -10.08
N VAL A 188 17.48 3.50 -8.81
CA VAL A 188 17.71 4.76 -8.10
C VAL A 188 19.06 4.67 -7.38
N TYR A 189 19.98 5.56 -7.72
CA TYR A 189 21.33 5.65 -7.14
C TYR A 189 21.46 6.86 -6.22
#